data_AF-A0A4Z0V3C6-F1
#
_entry.id   AF-A0A4Z0V3C6-F1
#
_cell.length_a   1.000
_cell.length_b   1.000
_cell.length_c   1.000
_cell.angle_alpha   90.00
_cell.angle_beta   90.00
_cell.angle_gamma   90.00
#
_symmetry.space_group_name_H-M   'P 1'
#
loop_
_entity.id
_entity.type
_entity.pdbx_description
1 polymer ?
#
loop_
_entity_poly.entity_id
_entity_poly.type
_entity_poly.pdbx_seq_one_letter_code
_entity_poly.pdbx_strand_id
1 'polypeptide(L)'
;MDQNTAYQYKALNEDSYNSLAAFAVSTPATVTLHPGLLTIVITGDDANEVGKFIDREGLDFHINPIEFHDETLGAVIDCETTDAGTLRKIIYRMMGERSAMEEHHNGALAEITAQRDSAKKDRDMYMRWYSDSTNREDRVKGQVQAIALLLNEIFPEK
;
A
#
# COMPACT_ATOMS: atom_id res chain seq x y z
N MET A 1 -20.09 -14.80 -4.43
CA MET A 1 -20.52 -13.50 -4.98
C MET A 1 -20.56 -12.55 -3.81
N ASP A 2 -19.82 -11.44 -3.87
CA ASP A 2 -19.84 -10.45 -2.79
C ASP A 2 -21.27 -9.93 -2.62
N GLN A 3 -21.87 -10.17 -1.45
CA GLN A 3 -23.29 -9.92 -1.15
C GLN A 3 -23.63 -8.43 -1.00
N ASN A 4 -22.87 -7.54 -1.64
CA ASN A 4 -23.00 -6.11 -1.42
C ASN A 4 -22.46 -5.25 -2.59
N THR A 5 -22.59 -5.77 -3.82
CA THR A 5 -22.29 -5.01 -5.04
C THR A 5 -23.40 -4.00 -5.27
N ALA A 6 -23.01 -2.72 -5.42
CA ALA A 6 -23.96 -1.67 -5.79
C ALA A 6 -24.26 -1.77 -7.29
N TYR A 7 -25.51 -1.55 -7.68
CA TYR A 7 -25.92 -1.50 -9.07
C TYR A 7 -26.44 -0.11 -9.42
N GLN A 8 -26.00 0.39 -10.57
CA GLN A 8 -26.46 1.64 -11.16
C GLN A 8 -27.57 1.34 -12.16
N TYR A 9 -28.73 1.94 -11.96
CA TYR A 9 -29.90 1.87 -12.82
C TYR A 9 -30.12 3.25 -13.44
N LYS A 10 -29.72 3.42 -14.70
CA LYS A 10 -29.92 4.65 -15.45
C LYS A 10 -31.17 4.53 -16.31
N ALA A 11 -32.22 5.29 -15.99
CA ALA A 11 -33.46 5.29 -16.75
C ALA A 11 -33.29 5.98 -18.10
N LEU A 12 -34.00 5.52 -19.12
CA LEU A 12 -34.05 6.18 -20.43
C LEU A 12 -35.12 7.28 -20.51
N ASN A 13 -36.05 7.31 -19.54
CA ASN A 13 -37.11 8.31 -19.46
C ASN A 13 -37.50 8.60 -18.00
N GLU A 14 -38.15 9.76 -17.78
CA GLU A 14 -38.55 10.21 -16.44
C GLU A 14 -39.61 9.32 -15.80
N ASP A 15 -40.53 8.75 -16.58
CA ASP A 15 -41.58 7.86 -16.05
C ASP A 15 -40.99 6.58 -15.45
N SER A 16 -40.04 5.98 -16.15
CA SER A 16 -39.29 4.80 -15.68
C SER A 16 -38.50 5.12 -14.43
N TYR A 17 -37.83 6.28 -14.40
CA TYR A 17 -37.11 6.76 -13.23
C TYR A 17 -38.05 6.91 -12.01
N ASN A 18 -39.15 7.64 -12.17
CA ASN A 18 -40.08 7.92 -11.07
C ASN A 18 -40.73 6.65 -10.54
N SER A 19 -41.10 5.72 -11.44
CA SER A 19 -41.68 4.42 -11.07
C SER A 19 -40.70 3.58 -10.25
N LEU A 20 -39.45 3.42 -10.73
CA LEU A 20 -38.45 2.65 -10.00
C LEU A 20 -38.02 3.34 -8.71
N ALA A 21 -37.92 4.68 -8.67
CA ALA A 21 -37.57 5.42 -7.47
C ALA A 21 -38.61 5.21 -6.36
N ALA A 22 -39.90 5.24 -6.70
CA ALA A 22 -40.98 4.98 -5.75
C ALA A 22 -40.92 3.55 -5.19
N PHE A 23 -40.64 2.57 -6.04
CA PHE A 23 -40.47 1.18 -5.62
C PHE A 23 -39.23 1.00 -4.73
N ALA A 24 -38.09 1.55 -5.14
CA ALA A 24 -36.82 1.37 -4.45
C ALA A 24 -36.86 1.88 -3.00
N VAL A 25 -37.55 2.98 -2.72
CA VAL A 25 -37.71 3.51 -1.34
C VAL A 25 -38.47 2.55 -0.41
N SER A 26 -39.29 1.64 -0.98
CA SER A 26 -40.02 0.63 -0.20
C SER A 26 -39.19 -0.63 0.08
N THR A 27 -38.03 -0.78 -0.57
CA THR A 27 -37.12 -1.92 -0.37
C THR A 27 -36.24 -1.73 0.87
N PRO A 28 -35.79 -2.82 1.51
CA PRO A 28 -34.86 -2.75 2.64
C PRO A 28 -33.42 -2.38 2.21
N ALA A 29 -33.09 -2.41 0.91
CA ALA A 29 -31.79 -2.01 0.39
C ALA A 29 -31.44 -0.53 0.66
N THR A 30 -30.14 -0.24 0.61
CA THR A 30 -29.66 1.14 0.62
C THR A 30 -29.83 1.72 -0.77
N VAL A 31 -30.65 2.76 -0.89
CA VAL A 31 -30.97 3.41 -2.18
C VAL A 31 -30.47 4.84 -2.18
N THR A 32 -29.74 5.20 -3.23
CA THR A 32 -29.34 6.58 -3.52
C THR A 32 -30.01 7.04 -4.81
N LEU A 33 -30.69 8.18 -4.75
CA LEU A 33 -31.45 8.72 -5.88
C LEU A 33 -30.72 9.93 -6.47
N HIS A 34 -30.52 9.93 -7.79
CA HIS A 34 -29.96 11.05 -8.55
C HIS A 34 -30.96 11.55 -9.62
N PRO A 35 -31.97 12.36 -9.24
CA PRO A 35 -33.03 12.80 -10.15
C PRO A 35 -32.51 13.53 -11.39
N GLY A 36 -31.50 14.40 -11.23
CA GLY A 36 -30.93 15.17 -12.34
C GLY A 36 -30.19 14.33 -13.39
N LEU A 37 -29.83 13.09 -13.05
CA LEU A 37 -29.13 12.14 -13.95
C LEU A 37 -30.01 10.95 -14.33
N LEU A 38 -31.29 10.95 -13.91
CA LEU A 38 -32.22 9.83 -14.04
C LEU A 38 -31.61 8.50 -13.59
N THR A 39 -30.83 8.53 -12.53
CA THR A 39 -30.04 7.39 -12.08
C THR A 39 -30.39 7.02 -10.64
N ILE A 40 -30.53 5.73 -10.38
CA ILE A 40 -30.79 5.15 -9.07
C ILE A 40 -29.67 4.17 -8.78
N VAL A 41 -29.09 4.25 -7.59
CA VAL A 41 -28.04 3.32 -7.15
C VAL A 41 -28.60 2.52 -5.99
N ILE A 42 -28.59 1.20 -6.13
CA ILE A 42 -29.13 0.28 -5.14
C ILE A 42 -28.01 -0.63 -4.67
N THR A 43 -27.78 -0.63 -3.35
CA THR A 43 -26.76 -1.43 -2.70
C THR A 43 -27.46 -2.43 -1.76
N GLY A 44 -27.36 -3.72 -2.08
CA GLY A 44 -27.97 -4.81 -1.34
C GLY A 44 -28.40 -5.99 -2.23
N ASP A 45 -28.96 -7.04 -1.62
CA ASP A 45 -29.39 -8.27 -2.30
C ASP A 45 -30.74 -8.15 -3.06
N ASP A 46 -31.31 -6.94 -3.15
CA ASP A 46 -32.62 -6.69 -3.75
C ASP A 46 -32.58 -6.58 -5.29
N ALA A 47 -31.41 -6.76 -5.91
CA ALA A 47 -31.23 -6.66 -7.36
C ALA A 47 -32.19 -7.57 -8.16
N ASN A 48 -32.49 -8.76 -7.63
CA ASN A 48 -33.44 -9.69 -8.24
C ASN A 48 -34.90 -9.19 -8.16
N GLU A 49 -35.28 -8.53 -7.07
CA GLU A 49 -36.63 -7.98 -6.92
C GLU A 49 -36.81 -6.73 -7.78
N VAL A 50 -35.77 -5.88 -7.82
CA VAL A 50 -35.71 -4.71 -8.69
C VAL A 50 -35.81 -5.11 -10.17
N GLY A 51 -35.07 -6.13 -10.59
CA GLY A 51 -35.15 -6.64 -11.97
C GLY A 51 -36.55 -7.14 -12.33
N LYS A 52 -37.18 -7.93 -11.45
CA LYS A 52 -38.57 -8.39 -11.65
C LYS A 52 -39.57 -7.24 -11.73
N PHE A 53 -39.39 -6.19 -10.95
CA PHE A 53 -40.25 -5.02 -11.00
C PHE A 53 -40.12 -4.28 -12.33
N ILE A 54 -38.87 -4.06 -12.79
CA ILE A 54 -38.57 -3.45 -14.10
C ILE A 54 -39.24 -4.24 -15.22
N ASP A 55 -39.08 -5.56 -15.24
CA ASP A 55 -39.67 -6.43 -16.27
C ASP A 55 -41.21 -6.41 -16.22
N ARG A 56 -41.80 -6.39 -15.03
CA ARG A 56 -43.26 -6.41 -14.84
C ARG A 56 -43.92 -5.12 -15.32
N GLU A 57 -43.34 -3.98 -14.99
CA GLU A 57 -43.87 -2.66 -15.34
C GLU A 57 -43.40 -2.20 -16.74
N GLY A 58 -42.50 -2.95 -17.39
CA GLY A 58 -41.98 -2.65 -18.71
C GLY A 58 -41.12 -1.38 -18.74
N LEU A 59 -40.27 -1.19 -17.73
CA LEU A 59 -39.47 0.03 -17.58
C LEU A 59 -38.16 -0.04 -18.37
N ASP A 60 -37.71 1.11 -18.87
CA ASP A 60 -36.53 1.20 -19.71
C ASP A 60 -35.30 1.67 -18.94
N PHE A 61 -34.34 0.77 -18.73
CA PHE A 61 -33.12 1.02 -17.95
C PHE A 61 -31.84 0.51 -18.62
N HIS A 62 -30.73 1.18 -18.34
CA HIS A 62 -29.38 0.64 -18.47
C HIS A 62 -28.87 0.30 -17.08
N ILE A 63 -28.54 -0.97 -16.87
CA ILE A 63 -28.14 -1.52 -15.58
C ILE A 63 -26.68 -1.89 -15.63
N ASN A 64 -25.86 -1.29 -14.77
CA ASN A 64 -24.43 -1.56 -14.68
C ASN A 64 -24.05 -1.87 -13.23
N PRO A 65 -23.27 -2.94 -12.96
CA PRO A 65 -22.69 -3.15 -11.65
C PRO A 65 -21.59 -2.11 -11.38
N ILE A 66 -21.52 -1.62 -10.15
CA ILE A 66 -20.43 -0.79 -9.65
C ILE A 66 -19.43 -1.72 -8.97
N GLU A 67 -18.48 -2.21 -9.75
CA GLU A 67 -17.37 -3.03 -9.29
C GLU A 67 -16.10 -2.17 -9.20
N PHE A 68 -15.46 -2.16 -8.03
CA PHE A 68 -14.19 -1.50 -7.85
C PHE A 68 -13.06 -2.52 -7.69
N HIS A 69 -12.16 -2.49 -8.67
CA HIS A 69 -10.86 -3.16 -8.67
C HIS A 69 -9.78 -2.11 -8.88
N ASP A 70 -8.52 -2.49 -8.75
CA ASP A 70 -7.40 -1.54 -8.80
C ASP A 70 -7.35 -0.79 -10.14
N GLU A 71 -7.76 -1.45 -11.22
CA GLU A 71 -7.83 -0.90 -12.57
C GLU A 71 -9.01 0.06 -12.78
N THR A 72 -10.11 -0.11 -12.04
CA THR A 72 -11.34 0.69 -12.18
C THR A 72 -11.51 1.74 -11.09
N LEU A 73 -10.57 1.82 -10.14
CA LEU A 73 -10.67 2.67 -8.95
C LEU A 73 -10.88 4.16 -9.31
N GLY A 74 -10.12 4.67 -10.28
CA GLY A 74 -10.24 6.06 -10.73
C GLY A 74 -11.63 6.35 -11.31
N ALA A 75 -12.12 5.47 -12.19
CA ALA A 75 -13.44 5.61 -12.80
C ALA A 75 -14.58 5.55 -11.76
N VAL A 76 -14.43 4.71 -10.72
CA VAL A 76 -15.42 4.62 -9.63
C VAL A 76 -15.38 5.86 -8.73
N ILE A 77 -14.20 6.42 -8.45
CA ILE A 77 -14.08 7.64 -7.64
C ILE A 77 -14.63 8.86 -8.41
N ASP A 78 -14.35 8.96 -9.71
CA ASP A 78 -14.73 10.11 -10.53
C ASP A 78 -16.21 10.06 -10.96
N CYS A 79 -16.89 8.93 -10.77
CA CYS A 79 -18.30 8.78 -11.12
C CYS A 79 -19.20 9.53 -10.10
N GLU A 80 -19.95 10.51 -10.60
CA GLU A 80 -20.85 11.35 -9.80
C GLU A 80 -21.98 10.59 -9.08
N THR A 81 -22.29 9.37 -9.54
CA THR A 81 -23.33 8.52 -8.96
C THR A 81 -22.78 7.37 -8.13
N THR A 82 -21.48 7.34 -7.84
CA THR A 82 -20.96 6.31 -6.93
C THR A 82 -21.51 6.55 -5.52
N ASP A 83 -22.04 5.49 -4.91
CA ASP A 83 -22.62 5.60 -3.58
C ASP A 83 -21.55 5.80 -2.50
N ALA A 84 -21.92 6.52 -1.45
CA ALA A 84 -21.03 6.80 -0.34
C ALA A 84 -20.55 5.54 0.41
N GLY A 85 -21.30 4.43 0.33
CA GLY A 85 -20.89 3.14 0.90
C GLY A 85 -19.68 2.57 0.16
N THR A 86 -19.73 2.57 -1.17
CA THR A 86 -18.61 2.15 -2.03
C THR A 86 -17.39 3.05 -1.83
N LEU A 87 -17.56 4.37 -1.79
CA LEU A 87 -16.44 5.29 -1.50
C LEU A 87 -15.83 5.04 -0.12
N ARG A 88 -16.64 4.75 0.91
CA ARG A 88 -16.12 4.38 2.24
C ARG A 88 -15.31 3.08 2.23
N LYS A 89 -15.76 2.06 1.49
CA LYS A 89 -15.00 0.80 1.34
C LYS A 89 -13.62 1.06 0.72
N ILE A 90 -13.57 1.90 -0.32
CA ILE A 90 -12.32 2.34 -0.97
C ILE A 90 -11.42 3.04 0.05
N ILE A 91 -11.94 4.00 0.81
CA ILE A 91 -11.18 4.73 1.83
C ILE A 91 -10.58 3.77 2.87
N TYR A 92 -11.37 2.84 3.42
CA TYR A 92 -10.86 1.89 4.41
C TYR A 92 -9.78 0.98 3.85
N ARG A 93 -9.93 0.54 2.59
CA ARG A 93 -8.90 -0.23 1.91
C ARG A 93 -7.60 0.57 1.77
N MET A 94 -7.67 1.82 1.28
CA MET A 94 -6.50 2.69 1.14
C MET A 94 -5.82 2.98 2.49
N MET A 95 -6.59 3.16 3.56
CA MET A 95 -6.04 3.33 4.90
C MET A 95 -5.27 2.08 5.37
N GLY A 96 -5.80 0.89 5.12
CA GLY A 96 -5.14 -0.37 5.45
C GLY A 96 -3.84 -0.57 4.66
N GLU A 97 -3.87 -0.31 3.36
CA GLU A 97 -2.68 -0.38 2.49
C GLU A 97 -1.60 0.61 2.95
N ARG A 98 -1.99 1.84 3.34
CA ARG A 98 -1.06 2.83 3.88
C ARG A 98 -0.41 2.36 5.18
N SER A 99 -1.19 1.82 6.12
CA SER A 99 -0.65 1.32 7.39
C SER A 99 0.33 0.16 7.17
N ALA A 100 -0.01 -0.79 6.30
CA ALA A 100 0.91 -1.88 5.96
C ALA A 100 2.21 -1.35 5.31
N MET A 101 2.10 -0.35 4.43
CA MET A 101 3.26 0.28 3.81
C MET A 101 4.16 1.00 4.82
N GLU A 102 3.58 1.70 5.79
CA GLU A 102 4.33 2.34 6.88
C GLU A 102 5.09 1.32 7.75
N GLU A 103 4.46 0.20 8.09
CA GLU A 103 5.11 -0.89 8.82
C GLU A 103 6.30 -1.49 8.06
N HIS A 104 6.10 -1.80 6.77
CA HIS A 104 7.17 -2.29 5.90
C HIS A 104 8.32 -1.28 5.75
N HIS A 105 7.99 0.00 5.57
CA HIS A 105 8.98 1.07 5.46
C HIS A 105 9.82 1.20 6.73
N ASN A 106 9.18 1.19 7.90
CA ASN A 106 9.87 1.26 9.18
C ASN A 106 10.76 0.03 9.43
N GLY A 107 10.30 -1.16 9.05
CA GLY A 107 11.11 -2.39 9.10
C GLY A 107 12.36 -2.29 8.24
N ALA A 108 12.22 -1.82 6.99
CA ALA A 108 13.35 -1.63 6.08
C ALA A 108 14.35 -0.59 6.61
N LEU A 109 13.88 0.53 7.17
CA LEU A 109 14.75 1.53 7.79
C LEU A 109 15.52 0.97 8.99
N ALA A 110 14.86 0.16 9.83
CA ALA A 110 15.50 -0.49 10.97
C ALA A 110 16.61 -1.45 10.51
N GLU A 111 16.35 -2.25 9.48
CA GLU A 111 17.33 -3.18 8.90
C GLU A 111 18.54 -2.44 8.32
N ILE A 112 18.31 -1.41 7.50
CA ILE A 112 19.37 -0.59 6.91
C ILE A 112 20.22 0.07 8.01
N THR A 113 19.57 0.56 9.06
CA THR A 113 20.27 1.18 10.20
C THR A 113 21.14 0.16 10.93
N ALA A 114 20.64 -1.05 11.18
CA ALA A 114 21.40 -2.11 11.80
C ALA A 114 22.60 -2.55 10.95
N GLN A 115 22.42 -2.71 9.64
CA GLN A 115 23.51 -3.05 8.72
C GLN A 115 24.58 -1.96 8.70
N ARG A 116 24.18 -0.68 8.64
CA ARG A 116 25.09 0.46 8.71
C ARG A 116 25.91 0.45 10.00
N ASP A 117 25.26 0.22 11.15
CA ASP A 117 25.92 0.26 12.45
C ASP A 117 26.89 -0.92 12.62
N SER A 118 26.54 -2.11 12.12
CA SER A 118 27.46 -3.25 12.06
C SER A 118 28.68 -2.96 11.18
N ALA A 119 28.46 -2.45 9.96
CA ALA A 119 29.56 -2.12 9.05
C ALA A 119 30.49 -1.04 9.63
N LYS A 120 29.94 -0.07 10.36
CA LYS A 120 30.72 0.95 11.07
C LYS A 120 31.58 0.33 12.17
N LYS A 121 31.01 -0.59 12.96
CA LYS A 121 31.74 -1.32 14.01
C LYS A 121 32.87 -2.16 13.43
N ASP A 122 32.62 -2.87 12.34
CA ASP A 122 33.62 -3.69 11.66
C ASP A 122 34.78 -2.84 11.13
N ARG A 123 34.45 -1.72 10.46
CA ARG A 123 35.44 -0.74 10.00
C ARG A 123 36.32 -0.25 11.16
N ASP A 124 35.70 0.18 12.26
CA ASP A 124 36.41 0.73 13.41
C ASP A 124 37.31 -0.34 14.07
N MET A 125 36.87 -1.61 14.09
CA MET A 125 37.68 -2.74 14.54
C MET A 125 38.90 -2.96 13.64
N TYR A 126 38.72 -3.02 12.32
CA TYR A 126 39.82 -3.19 11.38
C TYR A 126 40.84 -2.06 11.43
N MET A 127 40.38 -0.80 11.56
CA MET A 127 41.29 0.34 11.75
C MET A 127 42.16 0.19 12.99
N ARG A 128 41.57 -0.24 14.12
CA ARG A 128 42.32 -0.47 15.35
C ARG A 128 43.33 -1.60 15.19
N TRP A 129 42.91 -2.75 14.66
CA TRP A 129 43.82 -3.87 14.43
C TRP A 129 44.98 -3.53 13.51
N TYR A 130 44.72 -2.78 12.44
CA TYR A 130 45.76 -2.30 11.55
C TYR A 130 46.76 -1.45 12.33
N SER A 131 46.28 -0.43 13.06
CA SER A 131 47.15 0.46 13.85
C SER A 131 47.97 -0.28 14.91
N ASP A 132 47.36 -1.24 15.61
CA ASP A 132 48.04 -2.04 16.62
C ASP A 132 49.10 -2.95 16.00
N SER A 133 48.82 -3.51 14.83
CA SER A 133 49.75 -4.36 14.09
C SER A 133 50.96 -3.55 13.61
N THR A 134 50.73 -2.37 13.02
CA THR A 134 51.82 -1.49 12.56
C THR A 134 52.69 -1.05 13.74
N ASN A 135 52.10 -0.63 14.85
CA ASN A 135 52.84 -0.25 16.06
C ASN A 135 53.69 -1.39 16.61
N ARG A 136 53.16 -2.63 16.59
CA ARG A 136 53.92 -3.82 17.02
C ARG A 136 55.07 -4.12 16.06
N GLU A 137 54.82 -4.04 14.75
CA GLU A 137 55.84 -4.27 13.73
C GLU A 137 57.00 -3.27 13.84
N ASP A 138 56.69 -1.98 14.00
CA ASP A 138 57.69 -0.93 14.18
C ASP A 138 58.52 -1.14 15.44
N ARG A 139 57.89 -1.57 16.55
CA ARG A 139 58.60 -1.92 17.77
C ARG A 139 59.56 -3.09 17.56
N VAL A 140 59.13 -4.14 16.85
CA VAL A 140 59.99 -5.30 16.55
C VAL A 140 61.15 -4.90 15.64
N LYS A 141 60.91 -4.10 14.60
CA LYS A 141 61.97 -3.55 13.73
C LYS A 141 63.00 -2.78 14.54
N GLY A 142 62.56 -1.90 15.44
CA GLY A 142 63.45 -1.15 16.34
C GLY A 142 64.28 -2.06 17.25
N GLN A 143 63.68 -3.11 17.81
CA GLN A 143 64.38 -4.09 18.63
C GLN A 143 65.45 -4.87 17.83
N VAL A 144 65.11 -5.32 16.62
CA VAL A 144 66.06 -6.02 15.74
C VAL A 144 67.23 -5.11 15.36
N GLN A 145 66.97 -3.85 15.02
CA GLN A 145 68.02 -2.87 14.73
C GLN A 145 68.95 -2.65 15.93
N ALA A 146 68.39 -2.52 17.14
CA ALA A 146 69.19 -2.37 18.36
C ALA A 146 70.07 -3.61 18.63
N ILE A 147 69.53 -4.81 18.44
CA ILE A 147 70.31 -6.06 18.58
C ILE A 147 71.43 -6.12 17.54
N ALA A 148 71.15 -5.75 16.29
CA ALA A 148 72.16 -5.72 15.24
C ALA A 148 73.30 -4.74 15.54
N LEU A 149 72.99 -3.56 16.08
CA LEU A 149 74.00 -2.59 16.54
C LEU A 149 74.87 -3.18 17.64
N LEU A 150 74.28 -3.80 18.67
CA LEU A 150 75.03 -4.44 19.76
C LEU A 150 75.93 -5.57 19.24
N LEU A 151 75.43 -6.39 18.30
CA LEU A 151 76.23 -7.45 17.69
C LEU A 151 77.44 -6.89 16.93
N ASN A 152 77.26 -5.80 16.18
CA ASN A 152 78.36 -5.14 15.48
C ASN A 152 79.37 -4.49 16.44
N GLU A 153 78.93 -3.96 17.59
CA GLU A 153 79.83 -3.43 18.61
C GLU A 153 80.65 -4.52 19.30
N ILE A 154 80.06 -5.69 19.55
CA ILE A 154 80.73 -6.83 20.20
C ILE A 154 81.64 -7.58 19.21
N PHE A 155 81.22 -7.70 17.97
CA PHE A 155 81.95 -8.39 16.89
C PHE A 155 82.14 -7.46 15.69
N PRO A 156 83.05 -6.47 15.78
CA PRO A 156 83.29 -5.56 14.68
C PRO A 156 83.86 -6.32 13.47
N GLU A 157 83.25 -6.14 12.31
CA GLU A 157 83.83 -6.62 11.05
C GLU A 157 85.19 -5.95 10.86
N LYS A 158 86.22 -6.77 10.57
CA LYS A 158 87.60 -6.32 10.35
C LYS A 158 87.77 -5.58 9.04
#